data_AF-A0A8H4V277-F1
#
_entry.id   AF-A0A8H4V277-F1
#
_cell.length_a   1.000
_cell.length_b   1.000
_cell.length_c   1.000
_cell.angle_alpha   90.00
_cell.angle_beta   90.00
_cell.angle_gamma   90.00
#
_symmetry.space_group_name_H-M   'P 1'
#
loop_
_entity.id
_entity.type
_entity.pdbx_description
1 polymer ?
#
loop_
_entity_poly.entity_id
_entity_poly.type
_entity_poly.pdbx_seq_one_letter_code
_entity_poly.pdbx_strand_id
1 'polypeptide(L)'
;MADQPQSTIIEENPIGKGLDAFRTRFKSVCEGASVPCSPDSLEQLGRQELQSLVLSLISTLQILPAVRLLTSRSGMTLFSELARLYMAITVNNFELDHLKPLLRSSLAIELNDISIWDQVHQALTEQTPPPRSIHSLILQTPWSRNTGSLVNSSEFRQFVNPVLKSELERLYVGLPNFGKIFFGSVPDLETASEEVFRRCTEGDNPLFKEGWSGWPADAKESDVLTWFD
;
A
#
# COMPACT_ATOMS: atom_id res chain seq x y z
N MET A 1 -24.56 -10.84 -3.83
CA MET A 1 -23.97 -12.18 -4.02
C MET A 1 -23.68 -12.72 -2.63
N ALA A 2 -24.07 -13.95 -2.31
CA ALA A 2 -23.73 -14.54 -1.01
C ALA A 2 -22.19 -14.63 -0.92
N ASP A 3 -21.62 -14.21 0.20
CA ASP A 3 -20.18 -14.38 0.47
C ASP A 3 -19.88 -15.88 0.45
N GLN A 4 -19.13 -16.32 -0.54
CA GLN A 4 -18.63 -17.70 -0.59
C GLN A 4 -17.60 -17.87 0.54
N PRO A 5 -17.70 -18.91 1.37
CA PRO A 5 -16.75 -19.12 2.45
C PRO A 5 -15.33 -19.25 1.89
N GLN A 6 -14.37 -18.59 2.53
CA GLN A 6 -12.98 -18.55 2.07
C GLN A 6 -12.36 -19.95 1.91
N SER A 7 -12.78 -20.91 2.74
CA SER A 7 -12.37 -22.32 2.62
C SER A 7 -12.74 -22.92 1.26
N THR A 8 -13.94 -22.65 0.75
CA THR A 8 -14.37 -23.15 -0.57
C THR A 8 -13.57 -22.50 -1.69
N ILE A 9 -13.25 -21.21 -1.58
CA ILE A 9 -12.38 -20.51 -2.55
C ILE A 9 -11.00 -21.18 -2.61
N ILE A 10 -10.43 -21.55 -1.47
CA ILE A 10 -9.13 -22.21 -1.37
C ILE A 10 -9.18 -23.62 -1.97
N GLU A 11 -10.22 -24.40 -1.67
CA GLU A 11 -10.43 -25.74 -2.22
C GLU A 11 -10.57 -25.72 -3.76
N GLU A 12 -11.28 -24.71 -4.31
CA GLU A 12 -11.45 -24.53 -5.74
C GLU A 12 -10.20 -23.99 -6.44
N ASN A 13 -9.28 -23.36 -5.69
CA ASN A 13 -8.09 -22.70 -6.22
C ASN A 13 -6.83 -23.10 -5.42
N PRO A 14 -6.44 -24.40 -5.46
CA PRO A 14 -5.30 -24.88 -4.69
C PRO A 14 -3.99 -24.26 -5.17
N ILE A 15 -3.04 -24.10 -4.24
CA ILE A 15 -1.70 -23.55 -4.50
C ILE A 15 -0.92 -24.50 -5.42
N GLY A 16 -1.01 -25.81 -5.17
CA GLY A 16 -0.32 -26.84 -5.96
C GLY A 16 1.18 -26.56 -6.10
N LYS A 17 1.65 -26.39 -7.35
CA LYS A 17 3.06 -26.07 -7.67
C LYS A 17 3.38 -24.58 -7.65
N GLY A 18 2.43 -23.74 -7.23
CA GLY A 18 2.55 -22.29 -7.26
C GLY A 18 3.78 -21.75 -6.53
N LEU A 19 4.23 -22.43 -5.46
CA LEU A 19 5.37 -22.00 -4.65
C LEU A 19 6.74 -22.55 -5.13
N ASP A 20 6.80 -23.32 -6.22
CA ASP A 20 8.05 -23.99 -6.64
C ASP A 20 9.15 -23.01 -7.05
N ALA A 21 8.76 -21.89 -7.69
CA ALA A 21 9.69 -20.81 -8.03
C ALA A 21 10.30 -20.18 -6.77
N PHE A 22 9.48 -19.90 -5.75
CA PHE A 22 9.94 -19.39 -4.46
C PHE A 22 10.87 -20.39 -3.76
N ARG A 23 10.52 -21.69 -3.72
CA ARG A 23 11.36 -22.72 -3.11
C ARG A 23 12.71 -22.88 -3.81
N THR A 24 12.73 -22.75 -5.13
CA THR A 24 13.97 -22.74 -5.92
C THR A 24 14.81 -21.52 -5.59
N ARG A 25 14.19 -20.34 -5.48
CA ARG A 25 14.88 -19.11 -5.06
C ARG A 25 15.45 -19.24 -3.64
N PHE A 26 14.72 -19.83 -2.71
CA PHE A 26 15.19 -20.10 -1.35
C PHE A 26 16.46 -20.94 -1.32
N LYS A 27 16.50 -22.06 -2.06
CA LYS A 27 17.69 -22.90 -2.18
C LYS A 27 18.90 -22.12 -2.71
N SER A 28 18.70 -21.33 -3.77
CA SER A 28 19.75 -20.49 -4.35
C SER A 28 20.29 -19.45 -3.35
N VAL A 29 19.42 -18.86 -2.51
CA VAL A 29 19.85 -17.92 -1.47
C VAL A 29 20.66 -18.62 -0.37
N CYS A 30 20.21 -19.79 0.10
CA CYS A 30 20.95 -20.57 1.09
C CYS A 30 22.33 -21.01 0.57
N GLU A 31 22.42 -21.48 -0.68
CA GLU A 31 23.68 -21.84 -1.34
C GLU A 31 24.62 -20.64 -1.44
N GLY A 32 24.12 -19.47 -1.85
CA GLY A 32 24.92 -18.24 -1.93
C GLY A 32 25.40 -17.75 -0.56
N ALA A 33 24.60 -17.94 0.49
CA ALA A 33 24.94 -17.59 1.87
C ALA A 33 25.79 -18.68 2.57
N SER A 34 26.07 -19.81 1.91
CA SER A 34 26.77 -20.96 2.51
C SER A 34 26.13 -21.48 3.81
N VAL A 35 24.80 -21.43 3.90
CA VAL A 35 24.00 -21.98 5.02
C VAL A 35 23.26 -23.23 4.60
N PRO A 36 22.89 -24.13 5.53
CA PRO A 36 22.03 -25.26 5.21
C PRO A 36 20.71 -24.82 4.55
N CYS A 37 20.15 -25.63 3.65
CA CYS A 37 18.85 -25.35 3.03
C CYS A 37 17.71 -25.93 3.89
N SER A 38 17.48 -25.35 5.07
CA SER A 38 16.36 -25.71 5.95
C SER A 38 15.53 -24.48 6.36
N PRO A 39 14.24 -24.62 6.71
CA PRO A 39 13.43 -23.49 7.19
C PRO A 39 14.07 -22.72 8.37
N ASP A 40 14.85 -23.41 9.22
CA ASP A 40 15.56 -22.77 10.35
C ASP A 40 16.68 -21.83 9.90
N SER A 41 17.16 -22.00 8.67
CA SER A 41 18.24 -21.18 8.11
C SER A 41 17.80 -19.75 7.85
N LEU A 42 16.49 -19.47 7.86
CA LEU A 42 15.94 -18.11 7.85
C LEU A 42 16.46 -17.23 9.00
N GLU A 43 16.86 -17.82 10.14
CA GLU A 43 17.44 -17.07 11.26
C GLU A 43 18.91 -16.66 11.04
N GLN A 44 19.58 -17.31 10.09
CA GLN A 44 20.99 -17.05 9.76
C GLN A 44 21.14 -16.11 8.56
N LEU A 45 20.04 -15.83 7.85
CA LEU A 45 20.05 -14.94 6.70
C LEU A 45 20.14 -13.48 7.13
N GLY A 46 20.96 -12.72 6.40
CA GLY A 46 21.01 -11.27 6.52
C GLY A 46 19.70 -10.62 6.08
N ARG A 47 19.57 -9.33 6.41
CA ARG A 47 18.38 -8.53 6.08
C ARG A 47 18.10 -8.50 4.58
N GLN A 48 19.13 -8.42 3.75
CA GLN A 48 18.99 -8.31 2.29
C GLN A 48 18.50 -9.62 1.66
N GLU A 49 19.03 -10.75 2.11
CA GLU A 49 18.60 -12.09 1.69
C GLU A 49 17.15 -12.33 2.12
N LEU A 50 16.83 -12.01 3.37
CA LEU A 50 15.48 -12.14 3.91
C LEU A 50 14.48 -11.27 3.15
N GLN A 51 14.82 -10.00 2.88
CA GLN A 51 14.00 -9.09 2.09
C GLN A 51 13.75 -9.65 0.68
N SER A 52 14.80 -10.16 0.02
CA SER A 52 14.67 -10.77 -1.32
C SER A 52 13.72 -11.97 -1.32
N LEU A 53 13.79 -12.83 -0.29
CA LEU A 53 12.91 -13.98 -0.16
C LEU A 53 11.46 -13.60 0.10
N VAL A 54 11.22 -12.63 0.98
CA VAL A 54 9.88 -12.12 1.25
C VAL A 54 9.25 -11.54 -0.02
N LEU A 55 9.98 -10.67 -0.73
CA LEU A 55 9.47 -10.08 -1.97
C LEU A 55 9.20 -11.16 -3.03
N SER A 56 10.08 -12.15 -3.15
CA SER A 56 9.87 -13.30 -4.05
C SER A 56 8.61 -14.10 -3.69
N LEU A 57 8.37 -14.35 -2.39
CA LEU A 57 7.19 -15.05 -1.93
C LEU A 57 5.93 -14.24 -2.23
N ILE A 58 5.91 -12.94 -1.91
CA ILE A 58 4.77 -12.06 -2.18
C ILE A 58 4.43 -12.06 -3.66
N SER A 59 5.42 -11.89 -4.54
CA SER A 59 5.20 -11.94 -6.00
C SER A 59 4.65 -13.30 -6.46
N THR A 60 5.10 -14.39 -5.84
CA THR A 60 4.62 -15.75 -6.15
C THR A 60 3.19 -15.98 -5.65
N LEU A 61 2.82 -15.44 -4.48
CA LEU A 61 1.45 -15.50 -3.98
C LEU A 61 0.50 -14.65 -4.84
N GLN A 62 0.97 -13.51 -5.35
CA GLN A 62 0.17 -12.58 -6.16
C GLN A 62 -0.25 -13.12 -7.53
N ILE A 63 0.46 -14.13 -8.06
CA ILE A 63 0.08 -14.79 -9.31
C ILE A 63 -0.95 -15.90 -9.11
N LEU A 64 -1.23 -16.32 -7.87
CA LEU A 64 -2.19 -17.38 -7.58
C LEU A 64 -3.62 -16.88 -7.79
N PRO A 65 -4.53 -17.68 -8.40
CA PRO A 65 -5.91 -17.26 -8.64
C PRO A 65 -6.67 -16.85 -7.37
N ALA A 66 -6.48 -17.61 -6.28
CA ALA A 66 -7.18 -17.41 -5.01
C ALA A 66 -6.98 -16.00 -4.43
N VAL A 67 -5.84 -15.36 -4.68
CA VAL A 67 -5.48 -14.07 -4.05
C VAL A 67 -6.41 -12.92 -4.46
N ARG A 68 -7.07 -13.04 -5.61
CA ARG A 68 -8.03 -12.06 -6.13
C ARG A 68 -9.44 -12.28 -5.60
N LEU A 69 -9.70 -13.46 -5.05
CA LEU A 69 -11.01 -13.89 -4.54
C LEU A 69 -11.05 -13.81 -3.00
N LEU A 70 -9.92 -14.05 -2.34
CA LEU A 70 -9.79 -13.95 -0.90
C LEU A 70 -9.76 -12.50 -0.43
N THR A 71 -10.38 -12.26 0.71
CA THR A 71 -10.54 -10.93 1.32
C THR A 71 -9.90 -10.88 2.70
N SER A 72 -9.22 -9.79 3.01
CA SER A 72 -8.72 -9.51 4.34
C SER A 72 -9.85 -9.08 5.29
N ARG A 73 -9.53 -8.95 6.58
CA ARG A 73 -10.46 -8.41 7.59
C ARG A 73 -10.92 -6.97 7.29
N SER A 74 -10.16 -6.21 6.50
CA SER A 74 -10.50 -4.85 6.08
C SER A 74 -11.49 -4.82 4.91
N GLY A 75 -11.90 -5.99 4.41
CA GLY A 75 -12.73 -6.16 3.21
C GLY A 75 -11.97 -5.94 1.90
N MET A 76 -10.66 -5.66 1.95
CA MET A 76 -9.83 -5.53 0.75
C MET A 76 -9.38 -6.92 0.25
N THR A 77 -9.21 -7.07 -1.06
CA THR A 77 -8.66 -8.31 -1.63
C THR A 77 -7.25 -8.57 -1.11
N LEU A 78 -6.89 -9.84 -0.89
CA LEU A 78 -5.53 -10.19 -0.50
C LEU A 78 -4.50 -9.71 -1.52
N PHE A 79 -4.86 -9.65 -2.81
CA PHE A 79 -4.02 -9.07 -3.86
C PHE A 79 -3.57 -7.65 -3.53
N SER A 80 -4.53 -6.78 -3.18
CA SER A 80 -4.27 -5.37 -2.86
C SER A 80 -3.45 -5.20 -1.58
N GLU A 81 -3.75 -6.00 -0.55
CA GLU A 81 -3.02 -5.99 0.71
C GLU A 81 -1.56 -6.44 0.53
N LEU A 82 -1.34 -7.51 -0.23
CA LEU A 82 0.00 -7.98 -0.58
C LEU A 82 0.78 -6.98 -1.44
N ALA A 83 0.12 -6.26 -2.36
CA ALA A 83 0.76 -5.19 -3.13
C ALA A 83 1.20 -4.04 -2.23
N ARG A 84 0.37 -3.67 -1.25
CA ARG A 84 0.69 -2.66 -0.24
C ARG A 84 1.86 -3.10 0.65
N LEU A 85 1.87 -4.36 1.07
CA LEU A 85 2.97 -4.96 1.83
C LEU A 85 4.29 -4.94 1.03
N TYR A 86 4.25 -5.34 -0.25
CA TYR A 86 5.40 -5.30 -1.16
C TYR A 86 6.03 -3.90 -1.23
N MET A 87 5.18 -2.88 -1.41
CA MET A 87 5.62 -1.48 -1.44
C MET A 87 6.20 -1.03 -0.10
N ALA A 88 5.58 -1.42 1.02
CA ALA A 88 6.06 -1.07 2.36
C ALA A 88 7.45 -1.65 2.63
N ILE A 89 7.72 -2.88 2.21
CA ILE A 89 9.03 -3.54 2.32
C ILE A 89 10.08 -2.88 1.43
N THR A 90 9.70 -2.40 0.25
CA THR A 90 10.64 -1.82 -0.72
C THR A 90 11.09 -0.42 -0.32
N VAL A 91 10.17 0.39 0.22
CA VAL A 91 10.41 1.82 0.44
C VAL A 91 10.84 2.14 1.88
N ASN A 92 10.49 1.32 2.86
CA ASN A 92 10.74 1.61 4.28
C ASN A 92 11.73 0.62 4.91
N ASN A 93 12.27 0.98 6.08
CA ASN A 93 12.96 0.04 6.98
C ASN A 93 11.94 -0.88 7.67
N PHE A 94 11.22 -1.66 6.86
CA PHE A 94 10.16 -2.55 7.30
C PHE A 94 10.73 -3.68 8.18
N GLU A 95 10.05 -4.01 9.27
CA GLU A 95 10.49 -5.09 10.15
C GLU A 95 10.18 -6.43 9.48
N LEU A 96 11.17 -7.28 9.21
CA LEU A 96 10.95 -8.49 8.39
C LEU A 96 10.71 -9.74 9.23
N ASP A 97 11.06 -9.71 10.52
CA ASP A 97 11.03 -10.89 11.38
C ASP A 97 9.63 -11.50 11.53
N HIS A 98 8.59 -10.66 11.55
CA HIS A 98 7.20 -11.15 11.63
C HIS A 98 6.72 -11.87 10.36
N LEU A 99 7.46 -11.79 9.24
CA LEU A 99 7.16 -12.53 8.00
C LEU A 99 7.88 -13.89 7.94
N LYS A 100 8.80 -14.17 8.86
CA LYS A 100 9.47 -15.48 8.95
C LYS A 100 8.50 -16.65 9.12
N PRO A 101 7.42 -16.57 9.93
CA PRO A 101 6.41 -17.64 10.00
C PRO A 101 5.80 -17.98 8.64
N LEU A 102 5.43 -16.96 7.84
CA LEU A 102 4.89 -17.15 6.50
C LEU A 102 5.90 -17.80 5.54
N LEU A 103 7.18 -17.38 5.60
CA LEU A 103 8.25 -18.03 4.84
C LEU A 103 8.41 -19.50 5.24
N ARG A 104 8.45 -19.80 6.55
CA ARG A 104 8.57 -21.17 7.07
C ARG A 104 7.45 -22.06 6.56
N SER A 105 6.20 -21.62 6.66
CA SER A 105 5.05 -22.40 6.17
C SER A 105 5.13 -22.65 4.66
N SER A 106 5.60 -21.66 3.88
CA SER A 106 5.77 -21.79 2.43
C SER A 106 6.90 -22.76 2.02
N LEU A 107 7.81 -23.06 2.94
CA LEU A 107 8.92 -24.02 2.77
C LEU A 107 8.60 -25.42 3.30
N ALA A 108 7.43 -25.63 3.91
CA ALA A 108 7.03 -26.93 4.43
C ALA A 108 6.97 -27.98 3.31
N ILE A 109 7.35 -29.22 3.67
CA ILE A 109 7.32 -30.39 2.78
C ILE A 109 5.88 -30.71 2.39
N GLU A 110 4.99 -30.73 3.37
CA GLU A 110 3.56 -30.92 3.18
C GLU A 110 2.87 -29.57 3.26
N LEU A 111 2.31 -29.12 2.12
CA LEU A 111 1.53 -27.90 2.05
C LEU A 111 0.11 -28.14 2.54
N ASN A 112 -0.32 -27.28 3.45
CA ASN A 112 -1.73 -27.06 3.72
C ASN A 112 -2.09 -25.66 3.25
N ASP A 113 -2.80 -25.57 2.14
CA ASP A 113 -3.15 -24.30 1.50
C ASP A 113 -3.92 -23.38 2.45
N ILE A 114 -4.82 -23.92 3.27
CA ILE A 114 -5.55 -23.17 4.28
C ILE A 114 -4.57 -22.53 5.26
N SER A 115 -3.59 -23.30 5.75
CA SER A 115 -2.58 -22.78 6.68
C SER A 115 -1.69 -21.70 6.05
N ILE A 116 -1.37 -21.80 4.76
CA ILE A 116 -0.62 -20.76 4.04
C ILE A 116 -1.43 -19.47 3.99
N TRP A 117 -2.70 -19.55 3.58
CA TRP A 117 -3.55 -18.37 3.51
C TRP A 117 -3.85 -17.77 4.89
N ASP A 118 -3.99 -18.59 5.94
CA ASP A 118 -4.09 -18.11 7.32
C ASP A 118 -2.83 -17.34 7.76
N GLN A 119 -1.64 -17.83 7.40
CA GLN A 119 -0.39 -17.12 7.66
C GLN A 119 -0.30 -15.80 6.89
N VAL A 120 -0.82 -15.75 5.65
CA VAL A 120 -0.94 -14.49 4.90
C VAL A 120 -1.87 -13.53 5.64
N HIS A 121 -3.02 -13.99 6.12
CA HIS A 121 -3.95 -13.18 6.90
C HIS A 121 -3.31 -12.67 8.19
N GLN A 122 -2.56 -13.52 8.91
CA GLN A 122 -1.88 -13.14 10.13
C GLN A 122 -0.80 -12.08 9.86
N ALA A 123 0.06 -12.31 8.86
CA ALA A 123 1.09 -11.36 8.45
C ALA A 123 0.52 -9.99 8.09
N LEU A 124 -0.65 -9.95 7.43
CA LEU A 124 -1.32 -8.69 7.09
C LEU A 124 -2.05 -8.05 8.28
N THR A 125 -2.52 -8.84 9.25
CA THR A 125 -3.21 -8.32 10.44
C THR A 125 -2.23 -7.71 11.43
N GLU A 126 -1.05 -8.31 11.61
CA GLU A 126 0.01 -7.78 12.48
C GLU A 126 0.56 -6.42 11.98
N GLN A 127 0.36 -6.11 10.70
CA GLN A 127 0.67 -4.81 10.09
C GLN A 127 -0.34 -3.71 10.39
N THR A 128 -1.57 -4.06 10.75
CA THR A 128 -2.55 -3.09 11.19
C THR A 128 -2.37 -2.85 12.68
N PRO A 129 -1.89 -1.68 13.13
CA PRO A 129 -2.05 -1.32 14.54
C PRO A 129 -3.53 -1.44 14.91
N PRO A 130 -3.87 -1.79 16.18
CA PRO A 130 -5.25 -1.90 16.64
C PRO A 130 -6.02 -0.65 16.22
N PRO A 131 -7.32 -0.75 15.86
CA PRO A 131 -8.09 0.32 15.28
C PRO A 131 -7.93 1.56 16.16
N ARG A 132 -7.08 2.49 15.70
CA ARG A 132 -6.81 3.68 16.48
C ARG A 132 -8.07 4.54 16.35
N SER A 133 -8.56 5.01 17.49
CA SER A 133 -9.62 6.00 17.53
C SER A 133 -9.31 7.10 16.52
N ILE A 134 -10.31 7.47 15.72
CA ILE A 134 -10.26 8.42 14.58
C ILE A 134 -9.44 9.70 14.88
N HIS A 135 -9.34 10.08 16.15
CA HIS A 135 -8.48 11.16 16.66
C HIS A 135 -6.99 11.08 16.28
N SER A 136 -6.42 9.90 15.99
CA SER A 136 -4.98 9.79 15.69
C SER A 136 -4.60 9.99 14.21
N LEU A 137 -5.58 10.09 13.30
CA LEU A 137 -5.31 10.39 11.88
C LEU A 137 -4.82 11.83 11.67
N ILE A 138 -5.12 12.73 12.61
CA ILE A 138 -4.88 14.18 12.51
C ILE A 138 -3.42 14.57 12.83
N LEU A 139 -2.62 13.67 13.42
CA LEU A 139 -1.24 13.96 13.84
C LEU A 139 -0.17 13.13 13.13
N GLN A 140 -0.49 12.43 12.03
CA GLN A 140 0.57 11.87 11.21
C GLN A 140 1.18 12.96 10.34
N THR A 141 2.45 13.24 10.62
CA THR A 141 3.36 14.00 9.76
C THR A 141 3.13 13.59 8.30
N PRO A 142 2.94 14.52 7.36
CA PRO A 142 2.70 14.18 5.97
C PRO A 142 3.79 13.25 5.48
N TRP A 143 3.41 12.03 5.09
CA TRP A 143 4.30 11.14 4.38
C TRP A 143 4.69 11.88 3.10
N SER A 144 5.92 12.37 3.00
CA SER A 144 6.47 13.00 1.80
C SER A 144 6.66 11.94 0.70
N ARG A 145 5.56 11.39 0.20
CA ARG A 145 5.52 10.44 -0.89
C ARG A 145 5.27 11.22 -2.17
N ASN A 146 6.35 11.62 -2.84
CA ASN A 146 6.24 12.12 -4.20
C ASN A 146 6.07 10.93 -5.17
N THR A 147 5.25 11.11 -6.19
CA THR A 147 5.11 10.17 -7.32
C THR A 147 6.36 10.11 -8.21
N GLY A 148 7.36 10.96 -7.93
CA GLY A 148 8.60 11.11 -8.70
C GLY A 148 9.61 9.98 -8.49
N SER A 149 9.53 9.21 -7.39
CA SER A 149 10.46 8.07 -7.14
C SER A 149 10.18 6.81 -7.98
N LEU A 150 9.01 6.74 -8.64
CA LEU A 150 8.54 5.56 -9.39
C LEU A 150 8.79 5.64 -10.91
N VAL A 151 9.55 6.64 -11.37
CA VAL A 151 9.57 7.03 -12.78
C VAL A 151 10.31 6.05 -13.72
N ASN A 152 11.12 5.11 -13.23
CA ASN A 152 12.06 4.39 -14.09
C ASN A 152 11.86 2.87 -14.31
N SER A 153 10.69 2.31 -14.02
CA SER A 153 10.45 0.89 -14.35
C SER A 153 8.98 0.59 -14.66
N SER A 154 8.72 0.15 -15.89
CA SER A 154 7.41 -0.31 -16.36
C SER A 154 6.83 -1.44 -15.51
N GLU A 155 7.70 -2.24 -14.88
CA GLU A 155 7.37 -3.35 -13.98
C GLU A 155 6.58 -2.93 -12.73
N PHE A 156 6.66 -1.66 -12.31
CA PHE A 156 5.98 -1.17 -11.09
C PHE A 156 4.60 -0.59 -11.37
N ARG A 157 4.29 -0.19 -12.62
CA ARG A 157 2.97 0.37 -12.97
C ARG A 157 1.83 -0.64 -12.75
N GLN A 158 2.08 -1.93 -12.99
CA GLN A 158 1.07 -2.98 -12.80
C GLN A 158 0.66 -3.17 -11.33
N PHE A 159 1.54 -2.83 -10.39
CA PHE A 159 1.29 -2.95 -8.94
C PHE A 159 0.75 -1.65 -8.33
N VAL A 160 1.17 -0.50 -8.85
CA VAL A 160 0.72 0.81 -8.38
C VAL A 160 -0.72 1.10 -8.79
N ASN A 161 -1.13 0.77 -10.02
CA ASN A 161 -2.47 1.08 -10.51
C ASN A 161 -3.60 0.41 -9.69
N PRO A 162 -3.53 -0.88 -9.34
CA PRO A 162 -4.54 -1.52 -8.49
C PRO A 162 -4.59 -0.96 -7.08
N VAL A 163 -3.45 -0.58 -6.50
CA VAL A 163 -3.39 0.05 -5.17
C VAL A 163 -4.03 1.43 -5.21
N LEU A 164 -3.65 2.27 -6.18
CA LEU A 164 -4.28 3.58 -6.38
C LEU A 164 -5.78 3.44 -6.62
N LYS A 165 -6.21 2.50 -7.48
CA LYS A 165 -7.62 2.23 -7.71
C LYS A 165 -8.35 1.82 -6.42
N SER A 166 -7.78 0.94 -5.61
CA SER A 166 -8.37 0.51 -4.34
C SER A 166 -8.47 1.64 -3.31
N GLU A 167 -7.46 2.52 -3.22
CA GLU A 167 -7.47 3.69 -2.33
C GLU A 167 -8.49 4.74 -2.81
N LEU A 168 -8.60 4.93 -4.13
CA LEU A 168 -9.52 5.89 -4.74
C LEU A 168 -10.98 5.39 -4.78
N GLU A 169 -11.21 4.08 -4.81
CA GLU A 169 -12.56 3.49 -4.72
C GLU A 169 -13.25 3.73 -3.37
N ARG A 170 -12.47 4.07 -2.33
CA ARG A 170 -12.98 4.40 -0.99
C ARG A 170 -13.06 5.90 -0.71
N LEU A 171 -13.05 6.74 -1.75
CA LEU A 171 -13.21 8.18 -1.58
C LEU A 171 -14.66 8.53 -1.22
N TYR A 172 -14.83 9.07 -0.02
CA TYR A 172 -16.08 9.67 0.40
C TYR A 172 -16.21 11.06 -0.23
N VAL A 173 -17.13 11.21 -1.18
CA VAL A 173 -17.48 12.51 -1.75
C VAL A 173 -18.51 13.20 -0.86
N GLY A 174 -18.34 14.49 -0.60
CA GLY A 174 -19.32 15.30 0.13
C GLY A 174 -19.36 15.02 1.63
N LEU A 175 -18.22 14.71 2.26
CA LEU A 175 -18.13 14.55 3.71
C LEU A 175 -18.66 15.81 4.43
N PRO A 176 -19.71 15.69 5.26
CA PRO A 176 -20.25 16.84 5.98
C PRO A 176 -19.19 17.38 6.93
N ASN A 177 -19.05 18.70 6.99
CA ASN A 177 -18.09 19.40 7.84
C ASN A 177 -16.60 19.08 7.57
N PHE A 178 -16.24 18.57 6.39
CA PHE A 178 -14.85 18.25 6.04
C PHE A 178 -13.87 19.38 6.37
N GLY A 179 -14.20 20.61 5.96
CA GLY A 179 -13.35 21.78 6.20
C GLY A 179 -13.04 21.98 7.69
N LYS A 180 -14.07 21.92 8.53
CA LYS A 180 -13.95 22.06 9.99
C LYS A 180 -13.21 20.88 10.63
N ILE A 181 -13.48 19.66 10.20
CA ILE A 181 -12.87 18.44 10.77
C ILE A 181 -11.38 18.37 10.43
N PHE A 182 -11.02 18.65 9.18
CA PHE A 182 -9.66 18.49 8.69
C PHE A 182 -8.80 19.71 9.00
N PHE A 183 -9.34 20.92 8.84
CA PHE A 183 -8.58 22.15 8.98
C PHE A 183 -8.90 22.97 10.23
N GLY A 184 -9.90 22.59 11.03
CA GLY A 184 -10.34 23.40 12.18
C GLY A 184 -9.32 23.51 13.33
N SER A 185 -8.24 22.71 13.30
CA SER A 185 -7.11 22.83 14.22
C SER A 185 -6.04 23.81 13.74
N VAL A 186 -6.12 24.29 12.49
CA VAL A 186 -5.16 25.26 11.93
C VAL A 186 -5.58 26.66 12.38
N PRO A 187 -4.79 27.35 13.22
CA PRO A 187 -5.11 28.69 13.66
C PRO A 187 -5.22 29.66 12.48
N ASP A 188 -6.18 30.56 12.54
CA ASP A 188 -6.39 31.67 11.60
C ASP A 188 -6.60 31.29 10.12
N LEU A 189 -6.77 29.99 9.81
CA LEU A 189 -6.93 29.54 8.42
C LEU A 189 -8.18 30.14 7.78
N GLU A 190 -9.29 30.20 8.50
CA GLU A 190 -10.55 30.77 8.00
C GLU A 190 -10.32 32.24 7.59
N THR A 191 -9.76 33.05 8.50
CA THR A 191 -9.41 34.45 8.25
C THR A 191 -8.41 34.62 7.10
N ALA A 192 -7.35 33.80 7.05
CA ALA A 192 -6.37 33.84 5.97
C ALA A 192 -6.98 33.47 4.62
N SER A 193 -7.86 32.46 4.59
CA SER A 193 -8.53 32.01 3.38
C SER A 193 -9.54 33.04 2.86
N GLU A 194 -10.27 33.71 3.75
CA GLU A 194 -11.17 34.81 3.41
C GLU A 194 -10.39 35.98 2.80
N GLU A 195 -9.26 36.36 3.39
CA GLU A 195 -8.45 37.47 2.89
C GLU A 195 -7.82 37.17 1.51
N VAL A 196 -7.31 35.95 1.33
CA VAL A 196 -6.80 35.52 0.01
C VAL A 196 -7.92 35.49 -1.02
N PHE A 197 -9.09 34.93 -0.67
CA PHE A 197 -10.22 34.88 -1.59
C PHE A 197 -10.74 36.27 -1.94
N ARG A 198 -10.80 37.18 -0.97
CA ARG A 198 -11.16 38.58 -1.16
C ARG A 198 -10.25 39.24 -2.19
N ARG A 199 -8.92 39.10 -2.05
CA ARG A 199 -7.95 39.59 -3.05
C ARG A 199 -8.20 39.04 -4.45
N CYS A 200 -8.56 37.76 -4.57
CA CYS A 200 -8.88 37.14 -5.85
C CYS A 200 -10.17 37.68 -6.49
N THR A 201 -11.09 38.25 -5.71
CA THR A 201 -12.37 38.78 -6.20
C THR A 201 -12.37 40.30 -6.44
N GLU A 202 -11.35 41.00 -5.94
CA GLU A 202 -11.25 42.45 -6.01
C GLU A 202 -10.34 42.94 -7.16
N GLY A 203 -10.42 44.24 -7.45
CA GLY A 203 -9.65 44.90 -8.51
C GLY A 203 -10.34 44.96 -9.87
N ASP A 204 -9.70 45.63 -10.83
CA ASP A 204 -10.26 45.83 -12.18
C ASP A 204 -10.27 44.52 -13.00
N ASN A 205 -9.34 43.60 -12.70
CA ASN A 205 -9.19 42.30 -13.36
C ASN A 205 -9.16 41.16 -12.32
N PRO A 206 -10.28 40.84 -11.65
CA PRO A 206 -10.29 39.85 -10.60
C PRO A 206 -10.05 38.43 -11.16
N LEU A 207 -9.34 37.62 -10.39
CA LEU A 207 -9.04 36.22 -10.71
C LEU A 207 -10.28 35.33 -10.60
N PHE A 208 -11.24 35.72 -9.76
CA PHE A 208 -12.46 34.97 -9.52
C PHE A 208 -13.71 35.87 -9.60
N LYS A 209 -14.68 35.47 -10.43
CA LYS A 209 -16.04 36.07 -10.50
C LYS A 209 -17.12 35.00 -10.29
N GLU A 210 -17.55 34.35 -11.37
CA GLU A 210 -18.41 33.16 -11.35
C GLU A 210 -17.60 31.87 -11.59
N GLY A 211 -16.27 32.01 -11.58
CA GLY A 211 -15.27 31.00 -11.89
C GLY A 211 -13.89 31.65 -12.01
N TRP A 212 -12.85 30.83 -12.11
CA TRP A 212 -11.48 31.30 -12.29
C TRP A 212 -11.27 31.85 -13.70
N SER A 213 -10.56 32.99 -13.81
CA SER A 213 -10.28 33.68 -15.08
C SER A 213 -9.37 32.89 -16.02
N GLY A 214 -8.69 31.86 -15.51
CA GLY A 214 -7.82 30.98 -16.27
C GLY A 214 -6.84 30.23 -15.38
N TRP A 215 -5.78 29.71 -15.98
CA TRP A 215 -4.65 29.09 -15.30
C TRP A 215 -3.38 29.30 -16.14
N PRO A 216 -2.19 29.46 -15.54
CA PRO A 216 -0.94 29.46 -16.29
C PRO A 216 -0.77 28.18 -17.10
N ALA A 217 -0.36 28.29 -18.38
CA ALA A 217 -0.38 27.19 -19.33
C ALA A 217 0.47 25.97 -18.90
N ASP A 218 1.63 26.21 -18.29
CA ASP A 218 2.54 25.16 -17.85
C ASP A 218 2.30 24.72 -16.39
N ALA A 219 1.41 25.40 -15.66
CA ALA A 219 1.16 25.21 -14.23
C ALA A 219 2.43 25.12 -13.37
N LYS A 220 3.51 25.79 -13.80
CA LYS A 220 4.76 25.89 -13.02
C LYS A 220 4.49 26.67 -11.75
N GLU A 221 5.06 26.21 -10.65
CA GLU A 221 4.88 26.80 -9.33
C GLU A 221 5.13 28.31 -9.32
N SER A 222 6.23 28.78 -9.94
CA SER A 222 6.56 30.21 -10.06
C SER A 222 5.47 31.03 -10.74
N ASP A 223 4.89 30.48 -11.80
CA ASP A 223 3.94 31.18 -12.66
C ASP A 223 2.56 31.21 -11.99
N VAL A 224 2.22 30.17 -11.23
CA VAL A 224 1.01 30.11 -10.41
C VAL A 224 1.11 31.07 -9.23
N LEU A 225 2.25 31.14 -8.55
CA LEU A 225 2.45 32.11 -7.46
C LEU A 225 2.36 33.55 -7.96
N THR A 226 3.01 33.85 -9.08
CA THR A 226 2.93 35.17 -9.73
C THR A 226 1.50 35.50 -10.18
N TRP A 227 0.72 34.50 -10.55
CA TRP A 227 -0.67 34.68 -10.95
C TRP A 227 -1.60 34.97 -9.75
N PHE A 228 -1.26 34.51 -8.55
CA PHE A 228 -2.02 34.75 -7.31
C PHE A 228 -1.63 36.04 -6.57
N ASP A 229 -0.43 36.57 -6.83
CA ASP A 229 0.10 37.80 -6.20
C ASP A 229 -0.55 39.08 -6.76
#